data_AF-A0A7J8PVE2-F1
#
_entry.id   AF-A0A7J8PVE2-F1
#
_cell.length_a   1.000
_cell.length_b   1.000
_cell.length_c   1.000
_cell.angle_alpha   90.00
_cell.angle_beta   90.00
_cell.angle_gamma   90.00
#
_symmetry.space_group_name_H-M   'P 1'
#
loop_
_entity.id
_entity.type
_entity.pdbx_description
1 polymer ?
#
loop_
_entity_poly.entity_id
_entity_poly.type
_entity_poly.pdbx_seq_one_letter_code
_entity_poly.pdbx_strand_id
1 'polypeptide(L)'
;INGPSWKVPLGRRDGRISKLSEALANLPSPFFNVTQLKQNFASKGLNMKDLAVLSGGHTIGTSHCVAFGLRLYNFSGKGDADPSMDPTYVTQLKQKCKPGDITSLVEMDPGSFKTFDEAYYTLVSKRRGLFGSDAALLNNAETKAYVLQASRHGSTFAKDFAVSMEKMGKVEVLTGNQGEIRKHCAMVN
;
A
#
# COMPACT_ATOMS: atom_id res chain seq x y z
N ILE A 1 -18.28 -0.55 0.33
CA ILE A 1 -17.13 -1.44 0.55
C ILE A 1 -16.81 -1.67 2.05
N ASN A 2 -17.73 -1.51 3.02
CA ASN A 2 -17.53 -1.84 4.45
C ASN A 2 -16.42 -1.09 5.24
N GLY A 3 -15.85 -0.01 4.69
CA GLY A 3 -14.80 0.77 5.37
C GLY A 3 -15.32 1.71 6.46
N PRO A 4 -14.41 2.26 7.30
CA PRO A 4 -14.74 3.27 8.30
C PRO A 4 -15.22 4.58 7.66
N SER A 5 -15.92 5.40 8.45
CA SER A 5 -16.30 6.77 8.08
C SER A 5 -15.66 7.78 9.02
N TRP A 6 -15.24 8.93 8.49
CA TRP A 6 -14.71 10.05 9.28
C TRP A 6 -15.02 11.39 8.60
N LYS A 7 -14.94 12.47 9.37
CA LYS A 7 -15.11 13.83 8.84
C LYS A 7 -13.82 14.28 8.17
N VAL A 8 -13.86 14.48 6.86
CA VAL A 8 -12.69 14.90 6.09
C VAL A 8 -12.44 16.41 6.29
N PRO A 9 -11.26 16.85 6.74
CA PRO A 9 -10.90 18.26 6.75
C PRO A 9 -10.90 18.82 5.31
N LEU A 10 -11.58 19.94 5.07
CA LEU A 10 -11.71 20.59 3.76
C LEU A 10 -10.86 21.86 3.66
N GLY A 11 -10.88 22.53 2.50
CA GLY A 11 -10.21 23.83 2.29
C GLY A 11 -8.86 23.77 1.56
N ARG A 12 -8.48 22.60 1.02
CA ARG A 12 -7.32 22.46 0.14
C ARG A 12 -7.55 23.19 -1.19
N ARG A 13 -6.46 23.64 -1.81
CA ARG A 13 -6.44 24.29 -3.12
C ARG A 13 -5.54 23.53 -4.10
N ASP A 14 -5.77 23.74 -5.39
CA ASP A 14 -5.09 23.02 -6.46
C ASP A 14 -3.72 23.65 -6.78
N GLY A 15 -2.71 22.81 -6.97
CA GLY A 15 -1.39 23.23 -7.45
C GLY A 15 -1.41 23.64 -8.93
N ARG A 16 -0.31 24.19 -9.45
CA ARG A 16 -0.16 24.58 -10.87
C ARG A 16 0.93 23.83 -11.62
N ILE A 17 1.61 22.91 -10.94
CA ILE A 17 2.79 22.22 -11.46
C ILE A 17 2.60 20.73 -11.22
N SER A 18 2.93 19.92 -12.21
CA SER A 18 3.01 18.46 -12.13
C SER A 18 4.26 18.00 -12.87
N LYS A 19 5.14 17.25 -12.20
CA LYS A 19 6.38 16.75 -12.80
C LYS A 19 6.50 15.25 -12.57
N LEU A 20 6.77 14.52 -13.66
CA LEU A 20 7.01 13.07 -13.63
C LEU A 20 8.13 12.70 -12.65
N SER A 21 9.22 13.47 -12.63
CA SER A 21 10.37 13.23 -11.75
C SER A 21 10.00 13.30 -10.26
N GLU A 22 9.07 14.17 -9.88
CA GLU A 22 8.62 14.30 -8.49
C GLU A 22 7.80 13.07 -8.08
N ALA A 23 6.96 12.53 -8.96
CA ALA A 23 6.21 11.30 -8.69
C ALA A 23 7.14 10.10 -8.51
N LEU A 24 8.12 9.91 -9.41
CA LEU A 24 9.08 8.80 -9.34
C LEU A 24 9.98 8.86 -8.10
N ALA A 25 10.29 10.06 -7.60
CA ALA A 25 11.12 10.24 -6.42
C ALA A 25 10.37 10.03 -5.10
N ASN A 26 9.05 10.27 -5.07
CA ASN A 26 8.28 10.32 -3.83
C ASN A 26 7.32 9.13 -3.63
N LEU A 27 6.89 8.44 -4.69
CA LEU A 27 5.97 7.30 -4.54
C LEU A 27 6.72 6.02 -4.12
N PRO A 28 6.23 5.30 -3.09
CA PRO A 28 6.87 4.07 -2.65
C PRO A 28 6.73 2.96 -3.70
N SER A 29 7.81 2.23 -3.94
CA SER A 29 7.81 1.06 -4.83
C SER A 29 7.31 -0.19 -4.09
N PRO A 30 6.59 -1.12 -4.76
CA PRO A 30 6.21 -2.41 -4.18
C PRO A 30 7.42 -3.31 -3.83
N PHE A 31 8.63 -2.94 -4.29
CA PHE A 31 9.89 -3.64 -4.02
C PHE A 31 10.67 -3.08 -2.84
N PHE A 32 10.19 -2.00 -2.20
CA PHE A 32 10.88 -1.40 -1.07
C PHE A 32 10.94 -2.33 0.14
N ASN A 33 12.12 -2.35 0.79
CA ASN A 33 12.27 -2.94 2.11
C ASN A 33 11.72 -2.00 3.20
N VAL A 34 11.65 -2.50 4.43
CA VAL A 34 11.03 -1.76 5.54
C VAL A 34 11.77 -0.46 5.90
N THR A 35 13.08 -0.40 5.68
CA THR A 35 13.88 0.82 5.91
C THR A 35 13.56 1.90 4.87
N GLN A 36 13.42 1.50 3.60
CA GLN A 36 13.01 2.41 2.53
C GLN A 36 11.58 2.91 2.72
N LEU A 37 10.64 2.03 3.08
CA LEU A 37 9.26 2.42 3.40
C LEU A 37 9.22 3.40 4.58
N LYS A 38 9.98 3.12 5.65
CA LYS A 38 10.11 4.02 6.81
C LYS A 38 10.57 5.41 6.39
N GLN A 39 11.64 5.50 5.62
CA GLN A 39 12.19 6.78 5.17
C GLN A 39 11.21 7.53 4.27
N ASN A 40 10.56 6.83 3.33
CA ASN A 40 9.58 7.41 2.43
C ASN A 40 8.37 7.99 3.19
N PHE A 41 7.77 7.24 4.11
CA PHE A 41 6.66 7.72 4.93
C PHE A 41 7.07 8.86 5.87
N ALA A 42 8.24 8.74 6.51
CA ALA A 42 8.76 9.79 7.39
C ALA A 42 9.00 11.11 6.65
N SER A 43 9.40 11.07 5.37
CA SER A 43 9.55 12.27 4.53
C SER A 43 8.23 13.04 4.33
N LYS A 44 7.10 12.36 4.53
CA LYS A 44 5.74 12.94 4.48
C LYS A 44 5.12 13.12 5.87
N GLY A 45 5.91 13.07 6.93
CA GLY A 45 5.45 13.25 8.30
C GLY A 45 4.58 12.10 8.82
N LEU A 46 4.64 10.93 8.18
CA LEU A 46 3.92 9.71 8.58
C LEU A 46 4.87 8.75 9.30
N ASN A 47 4.40 8.13 10.39
CA ASN A 47 5.22 7.24 11.20
C ASN A 47 5.07 5.75 10.80
N MET A 48 5.74 4.85 11.53
CA MET A 48 5.70 3.41 11.26
C MET A 48 4.32 2.79 11.48
N LYS A 49 3.56 3.25 12.47
CA LYS A 49 2.15 2.86 12.63
C LYS A 49 1.32 3.31 11.42
N ASP A 50 1.47 4.55 10.97
CA ASP A 50 0.77 5.06 9.79
C ASP A 50 1.12 4.22 8.53
N LEU A 51 2.38 3.80 8.38
CA LEU A 51 2.81 2.87 7.33
C LEU A 51 2.05 1.53 7.40
N ALA A 52 2.04 0.86 8.55
CA ALA A 52 1.35 -0.43 8.69
C ALA A 52 -0.16 -0.30 8.42
N VAL A 53 -0.77 0.75 8.95
CA VAL A 53 -2.20 1.02 8.83
C VAL A 53 -2.59 1.33 7.38
N LEU A 54 -1.89 2.25 6.72
CA LEU A 54 -2.22 2.68 5.36
C LEU A 54 -1.93 1.59 4.33
N SER A 55 -0.95 0.72 4.59
CA SER A 55 -0.74 -0.50 3.79
C SER A 55 -1.98 -1.42 3.82
N GLY A 56 -2.79 -1.36 4.89
CA GLY A 56 -4.08 -2.03 4.96
C GLY A 56 -5.07 -1.65 3.86
N GLY A 57 -4.85 -0.54 3.14
CA GLY A 57 -5.60 -0.22 1.93
C GLY A 57 -5.53 -1.30 0.84
N HIS A 58 -4.50 -2.16 0.86
CA HIS A 58 -4.38 -3.32 -0.04
C HIS A 58 -5.41 -4.43 0.25
N THR A 59 -6.29 -4.29 1.24
CA THR A 59 -7.48 -5.16 1.43
C THR A 59 -8.47 -5.08 0.27
N ILE A 60 -8.44 -4.01 -0.54
CA ILE A 60 -9.29 -3.86 -1.73
C ILE A 60 -8.49 -3.70 -3.01
N GLY A 61 -9.03 -4.19 -4.12
CA GLY A 61 -8.51 -3.95 -5.47
C GLY A 61 -7.61 -5.06 -6.00
N THR A 62 -6.90 -4.72 -7.09
CA THR A 62 -6.09 -5.66 -7.86
C THR A 62 -4.75 -5.05 -8.20
N SER A 63 -3.78 -5.89 -8.58
CA SER A 63 -2.48 -5.47 -9.06
C SER A 63 -2.05 -6.24 -10.29
N HIS A 64 -1.25 -5.60 -11.14
CA HIS A 64 -0.64 -6.24 -12.29
C HIS A 64 0.51 -7.16 -11.84
N CYS A 65 0.69 -8.29 -12.52
CA CYS A 65 1.75 -9.27 -12.23
C CYS A 65 3.16 -8.65 -12.15
N VAL A 66 3.45 -7.62 -12.95
CA VAL A 66 4.75 -6.92 -12.94
C VAL A 66 5.14 -6.37 -11.56
N ALA A 67 4.17 -6.01 -10.71
CA ALA A 67 4.43 -5.43 -9.39
C ALA A 67 4.98 -6.43 -8.37
N PHE A 68 4.88 -7.74 -8.62
CA PHE A 68 5.35 -8.79 -7.70
C PHE A 68 6.01 -9.99 -8.39
N GLY A 69 6.05 -10.03 -9.73
CA GLY A 69 6.58 -11.15 -10.50
C GLY A 69 8.05 -11.49 -10.22
N LEU A 70 8.87 -10.49 -9.86
CA LEU A 70 10.24 -10.71 -9.39
C LEU A 70 10.31 -11.67 -8.20
N ARG A 71 9.36 -11.57 -7.27
CA ARG A 71 9.29 -12.46 -6.09
C ARG A 71 8.85 -13.88 -6.43
N LEU A 72 8.22 -14.09 -7.58
CA LEU A 72 7.78 -15.43 -8.01
C LEU A 72 8.86 -16.19 -8.78
N TYR A 73 9.69 -15.47 -9.54
CA TYR A 73 10.52 -16.07 -10.58
C TYR A 73 11.98 -15.68 -10.57
N ASN A 74 12.38 -14.59 -9.89
CA ASN A 74 13.77 -14.15 -9.93
C ASN A 74 14.16 -13.32 -8.69
N PHE A 75 13.86 -13.82 -7.50
CA PHE A 75 14.01 -13.05 -6.26
C PHE A 75 15.47 -12.71 -5.93
N SER A 76 16.39 -13.68 -6.06
CA SER A 76 17.83 -13.47 -5.85
C SER A 76 18.62 -13.25 -7.14
N GLY A 77 17.95 -13.19 -8.28
CA GLY A 77 18.60 -13.11 -9.60
C GLY A 77 19.00 -14.48 -10.18
N LYS A 78 18.58 -15.59 -9.56
CA LYS A 78 18.98 -16.96 -9.93
C LYS A 78 17.83 -17.84 -10.43
N GLY A 79 16.68 -17.24 -10.78
CA GLY A 79 15.51 -18.01 -11.20
C GLY A 79 14.73 -18.64 -10.04
N ASP A 80 14.71 -18.00 -8.87
CA ASP A 80 14.12 -18.49 -7.63
C ASP A 80 12.91 -17.67 -7.16
N ALA A 81 12.06 -18.29 -6.36
CA ALA A 81 10.97 -17.60 -5.66
C ALA A 81 11.45 -17.05 -4.31
N ASP A 82 10.81 -15.99 -3.84
CA ASP A 82 11.08 -15.38 -2.55
C ASP A 82 10.83 -16.39 -1.41
N PRO A 83 11.88 -16.76 -0.65
CA PRO A 83 11.77 -17.77 0.41
C PRO A 83 10.94 -17.29 1.62
N SER A 84 10.63 -15.99 1.68
CA SER A 84 9.76 -15.44 2.71
C SER A 84 8.27 -15.69 2.43
N MET A 85 7.89 -16.08 1.21
CA MET A 85 6.49 -16.32 0.83
C MET A 85 6.02 -17.74 1.20
N ASP A 86 4.72 -17.88 1.45
CA ASP A 86 4.06 -19.19 1.55
C ASP A 86 4.18 -19.95 0.21
N PRO A 87 4.78 -21.17 0.17
CA PRO A 87 4.99 -21.90 -1.08
C PRO A 87 3.71 -22.32 -1.81
N THR A 88 2.63 -22.55 -1.08
CA THR A 88 1.31 -22.87 -1.67
C THR A 88 0.77 -21.62 -2.36
N TYR A 89 0.90 -20.46 -1.73
CA TYR A 89 0.48 -19.20 -2.31
C TYR A 89 1.31 -18.82 -3.54
N VAL A 90 2.63 -19.05 -3.51
CA VAL A 90 3.50 -18.91 -4.69
C VAL A 90 2.98 -19.77 -5.84
N THR A 91 2.62 -21.03 -5.58
CA THR A 91 2.07 -21.93 -6.60
C THR A 91 0.77 -21.39 -7.20
N GLN A 92 -0.13 -20.86 -6.36
CA GLN A 92 -1.38 -20.23 -6.82
C GLN A 92 -1.12 -18.97 -7.66
N LEU A 93 -0.18 -18.12 -7.25
CA LEU A 93 0.16 -16.91 -8.00
C LEU A 93 0.79 -17.24 -9.36
N LYS A 94 1.63 -18.28 -9.45
CA LYS A 94 2.21 -18.76 -10.73
C LYS A 94 1.18 -19.33 -11.71
N GLN A 95 0.01 -19.72 -11.24
CA GLN A 95 -1.10 -20.10 -12.13
C GLN A 95 -1.69 -18.86 -12.81
N LYS A 96 -1.77 -17.73 -12.10
CA LYS A 96 -2.33 -16.47 -12.58
C LYS A 96 -1.33 -15.59 -13.34
N CYS A 97 -0.07 -15.57 -12.92
CA CYS A 97 1.00 -14.75 -13.48
C CYS A 97 2.09 -15.62 -14.08
N LYS A 98 2.23 -15.61 -15.41
CA LYS A 98 3.35 -16.30 -16.07
C LYS A 98 4.63 -15.45 -16.06
N PRO A 99 5.82 -16.04 -16.20
CA PRO A 99 7.05 -15.26 -16.37
C PRO A 99 6.89 -14.27 -17.54
N GLY A 100 7.20 -12.99 -17.31
CA GLY A 100 7.07 -11.92 -18.31
C GLY A 100 5.66 -11.34 -18.48
N ASP A 101 4.66 -11.80 -17.71
CA ASP A 101 3.32 -11.22 -17.73
C ASP A 101 3.29 -9.85 -17.05
N ILE A 102 2.89 -8.83 -17.81
CA ILE A 102 2.78 -7.43 -17.34
C ILE A 102 1.34 -6.92 -17.29
N THR A 103 0.37 -7.71 -17.79
CA THR A 103 -1.02 -7.25 -18.01
C THR A 103 -2.03 -7.93 -17.10
N SER A 104 -1.80 -9.16 -16.67
CA SER A 104 -2.78 -9.89 -15.87
C SER A 104 -2.98 -9.25 -14.50
N LEU A 105 -4.24 -9.14 -14.10
CA LEU A 105 -4.65 -8.60 -12.80
C LEU A 105 -4.85 -9.72 -11.79
N VAL A 106 -4.34 -9.49 -10.58
CA VAL A 106 -4.48 -10.38 -9.43
C VAL A 106 -5.06 -9.61 -8.25
N GLU A 107 -6.02 -10.21 -7.55
CA GLU A 107 -6.61 -9.69 -6.32
C GLU A 107 -5.52 -9.48 -5.25
N MET A 108 -5.46 -8.28 -4.67
CA MET A 108 -4.49 -7.98 -3.59
C MET A 108 -4.85 -8.67 -2.28
N ASP A 109 -6.14 -8.93 -2.07
CA ASP A 109 -6.71 -9.65 -0.94
C ASP A 109 -7.64 -10.77 -1.46
N PRO A 110 -7.10 -11.94 -1.83
CA PRO A 110 -7.88 -13.00 -2.46
C PRO A 110 -9.07 -13.44 -1.61
N GLY A 111 -10.27 -13.33 -2.19
CA GLY A 111 -11.54 -13.64 -1.51
C GLY A 111 -12.20 -12.45 -0.80
N SER A 112 -11.48 -11.36 -0.49
CA SER A 112 -12.07 -10.15 0.12
C SER A 112 -11.80 -8.84 -0.61
N PHE A 113 -11.13 -8.85 -1.77
CA PHE A 113 -10.70 -7.66 -2.52
C PHE A 113 -11.77 -6.60 -2.90
N LYS A 114 -13.05 -6.83 -2.64
CA LYS A 114 -14.16 -5.88 -2.82
C LYS A 114 -14.72 -5.31 -1.50
N THR A 115 -14.23 -5.82 -0.38
CA THR A 115 -14.64 -5.47 0.98
C THR A 115 -13.42 -4.90 1.70
N PHE A 116 -13.60 -3.79 2.38
CA PHE A 116 -12.58 -3.19 3.21
C PHE A 116 -12.66 -3.83 4.58
N ASP A 117 -11.69 -4.68 4.91
CA ASP A 117 -11.63 -5.42 6.18
C ASP A 117 -10.19 -5.77 6.59
N GLU A 118 -10.06 -6.61 7.61
CA GLU A 118 -8.77 -7.01 8.17
C GLU A 118 -8.13 -8.23 7.51
N ALA A 119 -8.74 -8.82 6.46
CA ALA A 119 -8.25 -10.03 5.80
C ALA A 119 -6.83 -9.85 5.24
N TYR A 120 -6.52 -8.65 4.74
CA TYR A 120 -5.15 -8.23 4.39
C TYR A 120 -4.12 -8.59 5.47
N TYR A 121 -4.35 -8.25 6.74
CA TYR A 121 -3.39 -8.52 7.81
C TYR A 121 -3.29 -10.02 8.14
N THR A 122 -4.39 -10.76 7.95
CA THR A 122 -4.39 -12.22 8.06
C THR A 122 -3.52 -12.86 6.97
N LEU A 123 -3.57 -12.33 5.74
CA LEU A 123 -2.71 -12.79 4.65
C LEU A 123 -1.24 -12.45 4.92
N VAL A 124 -0.93 -11.20 5.27
CA VAL A 124 0.45 -10.77 5.55
C VAL A 124 1.06 -11.60 6.69
N SER A 125 0.35 -11.79 7.81
CA SER A 125 0.84 -12.59 8.94
C SER A 125 1.14 -14.05 8.58
N LYS A 126 0.43 -14.60 7.57
CA LYS A 126 0.65 -15.94 7.01
C LYS A 126 1.66 -15.97 5.87
N ARG A 127 2.43 -14.90 5.65
CA ARG A 127 3.38 -14.76 4.52
C ARG A 127 2.72 -14.84 3.14
N ARG A 128 1.48 -14.35 3.05
CA ARG A 128 0.66 -14.29 1.84
C ARG A 128 0.35 -12.85 1.39
N GLY A 129 1.13 -11.87 1.86
CA GLY A 129 1.11 -10.51 1.29
C GLY A 129 1.64 -10.53 -0.15
N LEU A 130 0.94 -9.82 -1.05
CA LEU A 130 1.22 -9.87 -2.49
C LEU A 130 2.56 -9.20 -2.82
N PHE A 131 2.77 -7.99 -2.31
CA PHE A 131 3.96 -7.20 -2.60
C PHE A 131 5.12 -7.50 -1.66
N GLY A 132 6.34 -7.20 -2.12
CA GLY A 132 7.53 -7.23 -1.27
C GLY A 132 7.39 -6.24 -0.11
N SER A 133 6.80 -5.08 -0.37
CA SER A 133 6.47 -4.07 0.63
C SER A 133 5.48 -4.56 1.70
N ASP A 134 4.53 -5.41 1.35
CA ASP A 134 3.60 -6.00 2.32
C ASP A 134 4.34 -6.96 3.26
N ALA A 135 5.16 -7.85 2.69
CA ALA A 135 5.98 -8.78 3.45
C ALA A 135 7.00 -8.04 4.33
N ALA A 136 7.51 -6.89 3.88
CA ALA A 136 8.45 -6.06 4.63
C ALA A 136 7.86 -5.54 5.96
N LEU A 137 6.53 -5.44 6.10
CA LEU A 137 5.89 -5.07 7.37
C LEU A 137 6.20 -6.07 8.49
N LEU A 138 6.56 -7.33 8.19
CA LEU A 138 6.97 -8.31 9.18
C LEU A 138 8.43 -8.17 9.63
N ASN A 139 9.22 -7.32 8.96
CA ASN A 139 10.66 -7.14 9.21
C ASN A 139 10.98 -5.95 10.13
N ASN A 140 9.96 -5.31 10.72
CA ASN A 140 10.12 -4.30 11.76
C ASN A 140 9.18 -4.61 12.93
N ALA A 141 9.67 -4.43 14.17
CA ALA A 141 8.93 -4.83 15.37
C ALA A 141 7.60 -4.09 15.54
N GLU A 142 7.54 -2.80 15.23
CA GLU A 142 6.33 -1.98 15.40
C GLU A 142 5.27 -2.34 14.35
N THR A 143 5.65 -2.41 13.07
CA THR A 143 4.71 -2.78 12.00
C THR A 143 4.26 -4.23 12.13
N LYS A 144 5.16 -5.13 12.53
CA LYS A 144 4.82 -6.54 12.77
C LYS A 144 3.83 -6.68 13.92
N ALA A 145 4.04 -5.95 15.01
CA ALA A 145 3.09 -5.94 16.13
C ALA A 145 1.71 -5.46 15.68
N TYR A 146 1.65 -4.42 14.83
CA TYR A 146 0.39 -3.95 14.25
C TYR A 146 -0.28 -5.01 13.38
N VAL A 147 0.44 -5.63 12.45
CA VAL A 147 -0.08 -6.70 11.58
C VAL A 147 -0.68 -7.84 12.39
N LEU A 148 0.02 -8.29 13.45
CA LEU A 148 -0.44 -9.38 14.31
C LEU A 148 -1.64 -9.00 15.19
N GLN A 149 -1.75 -7.73 15.58
CA GLN A 149 -2.89 -7.23 16.34
C GLN A 149 -4.13 -7.10 15.43
N ALA A 150 -3.95 -6.52 14.25
CA ALA A 150 -5.03 -6.30 13.29
C ALA A 150 -5.56 -7.61 12.69
N SER A 151 -4.74 -8.68 12.64
CA SER A 151 -5.16 -10.00 12.17
C SER A 151 -5.97 -10.82 13.18
N ARG A 152 -6.34 -10.25 14.34
CA ARG A 152 -7.07 -10.93 15.42
C ARG A 152 -8.41 -10.24 15.70
N HIS A 153 -9.29 -10.93 16.42
CA HIS A 153 -10.52 -10.31 16.93
C HIS A 153 -10.20 -9.09 17.81
N GLY A 154 -10.99 -8.03 17.65
CA GLY A 154 -10.74 -6.75 18.33
C GLY A 154 -9.72 -5.84 17.65
N SER A 155 -9.52 -6.02 16.33
CA SER A 155 -8.70 -5.13 15.51
C SER A 155 -9.09 -3.65 15.68
N THR A 156 -8.08 -2.77 15.72
CA THR A 156 -8.29 -1.31 15.71
C THR A 156 -8.17 -0.71 14.31
N PHE A 157 -8.01 -1.55 13.28
CA PHE A 157 -7.71 -1.16 11.91
C PHE A 157 -8.61 -0.06 11.37
N ALA A 158 -9.94 -0.25 11.39
CA ALA A 158 -10.87 0.73 10.85
C ALA A 158 -10.71 2.13 11.50
N LYS A 159 -10.53 2.17 12.82
CA LYS A 159 -10.33 3.44 13.55
C LYS A 159 -8.97 4.07 13.22
N ASP A 160 -7.91 3.28 13.25
CA ASP A 160 -6.56 3.76 12.95
C ASP A 160 -6.42 4.22 11.50
N PHE A 161 -7.11 3.55 10.56
CA PHE A 161 -7.12 3.91 9.15
C PHE A 161 -7.73 5.29 8.93
N ALA A 162 -8.86 5.59 9.57
CA ALA A 162 -9.45 6.93 9.54
C ALA A 162 -8.48 8.01 10.03
N VAL A 163 -7.78 7.76 11.16
CA VAL A 163 -6.78 8.69 11.72
C VAL A 163 -5.60 8.87 10.76
N SER A 164 -5.09 7.79 10.19
CA SER A 164 -3.93 7.81 9.30
C SER A 164 -4.28 8.47 7.96
N MET A 165 -5.49 8.23 7.43
CA MET A 165 -6.02 8.92 6.24
C MET A 165 -6.20 10.41 6.47
N GLU A 166 -6.66 10.83 7.65
CA GLU A 166 -6.75 12.25 7.99
C GLU A 166 -5.37 12.92 8.01
N LYS A 167 -4.37 12.26 8.63
CA LYS A 167 -2.98 12.75 8.62
C LYS A 167 -2.42 12.84 7.20
N MET A 168 -2.56 11.76 6.42
CA MET A 168 -2.09 11.72 5.01
C MET A 168 -2.76 12.82 4.18
N GLY A 169 -4.04 13.09 4.42
CA GLY A 169 -4.74 14.19 3.78
C GLY A 169 -4.19 15.58 4.12
N LYS A 170 -3.38 15.76 5.16
CA LYS A 170 -2.82 17.07 5.55
C LYS A 170 -1.40 17.31 5.03
N VAL A 171 -0.82 16.34 4.32
CA VAL A 171 0.54 16.44 3.78
C VAL A 171 0.63 17.58 2.77
N GLU A 172 1.48 18.57 3.08
CA GLU A 172 1.93 19.63 2.15
C GLU A 172 0.79 20.38 1.41
N VAL A 173 -0.34 20.60 2.09
CA VAL A 173 -1.54 21.19 1.47
C VAL A 173 -1.40 22.69 1.17
N LEU A 174 -1.97 23.14 0.05
CA LEU A 174 -2.14 24.56 -0.28
C LEU A 174 -3.42 25.11 0.36
N THR A 175 -3.35 26.28 0.99
CA THR A 175 -4.48 26.92 1.68
C THR A 175 -4.51 28.44 1.45
N GLY A 176 -5.61 29.09 1.84
CA GLY A 176 -5.77 30.54 1.73
C GLY A 176 -5.66 31.02 0.28
N ASN A 177 -4.65 31.85 -0.01
CA ASN A 177 -4.41 32.41 -1.35
C ASN A 177 -3.40 31.59 -2.18
N GLN A 178 -2.90 30.45 -1.66
CA GLN A 178 -1.98 29.58 -2.39
C GLN A 178 -2.74 28.74 -3.44
N GLY A 179 -2.15 28.53 -4.62
CA GLY A 179 -2.79 27.73 -5.68
C GLY A 179 -4.09 28.34 -6.24
N GLU A 180 -4.97 27.49 -6.75
CA GLU A 180 -6.25 27.89 -7.38
C GLU A 180 -7.40 26.93 -7.09
N ILE A 181 -8.59 27.28 -7.58
CA ILE A 181 -9.72 26.35 -7.71
C ILE A 181 -9.85 26.06 -9.21
N ARG A 182 -9.41 24.89 -9.65
CA ARG A 182 -9.46 24.51 -11.06
C ARG A 182 -10.90 24.32 -11.51
N LYS A 183 -11.24 24.88 -12.67
CA LYS A 183 -12.53 24.61 -13.33
C LYS A 183 -12.57 23.24 -14.00
N HIS A 184 -11.40 22.77 -14.45
CA HIS A 184 -11.20 21.48 -15.07
C HIS A 184 -9.98 20.79 -14.42
N CYS A 185 -10.17 19.67 -13.72
CA CYS A 185 -9.10 19.05 -12.94
C CYS A 185 -7.85 18.67 -13.75
N ALA A 186 -8.02 18.39 -15.05
CA ALA A 186 -6.96 17.93 -15.95
C ALA A 186 -6.04 19.04 -16.49
N MET A 187 -6.39 20.32 -16.27
CA MET A 187 -5.61 21.46 -16.77
C MET A 187 -5.54 22.58 -15.72
N VAL A 188 -4.47 23.37 -15.77
CA VAL A 188 -4.40 24.62 -15.00
C VAL A 188 -5.36 25.64 -15.60
N ASN A 189 -5.86 26.57 -14.76
CA ASN A 189 -6.78 27.62 -15.22
C ASN A 189 -6.12 28.62 -16.19
#